data_AF-A0A938TJ06-F1
#
_entry.id   AF-A0A938TJ06-F1
#
_cell.length_a   1.000
_cell.length_b   1.000
_cell.length_c   1.000
_cell.angle_alpha   90.00
_cell.angle_beta   90.00
_cell.angle_gamma   90.00
#
_symmetry.space_group_name_H-M   'P 1'
#
loop_
_entity.id
_entity.type
_entity.pdbx_description
1 polymer ?
#
loop_
_entity_poly.entity_id
_entity_poly.type
_entity_poly.pdbx_seq_one_letter_code
_entity_poly.pdbx_strand_id
1 'polypeptide(L)' 'MPSPLAGLKVLDMSRVLAGPFAGRMLCDLGADVVKVEPPEGDVTRLWGAVIGGAAGYYAQQNSGKRNIAIDLKKSEGIEL' A
#
# COMPACT_ATOMS: atom_id res chain seq x y z
N MET A 1 -1.76 23.52 -10.86
CA MET A 1 -2.71 23.47 -9.72
C MET A 1 -2.22 22.42 -8.75
N PRO A 2 -2.29 22.63 -7.42
CA PRO A 2 -1.93 21.59 -6.46
C PRO A 2 -2.89 20.39 -6.59
N SER A 3 -2.39 19.17 -6.36
CA SER A 3 -3.24 17.97 -6.37
C SER A 3 -4.31 18.06 -5.26
N PRO A 4 -5.54 17.53 -5.47
CA PRO A 4 -6.64 17.72 -4.53
C PRO A 4 -6.38 17.26 -3.09
N LEU A 5 -5.54 16.24 -2.91
CA LEU A 5 -5.21 15.67 -1.60
C LEU A 5 -3.76 15.97 -1.18
N ALA A 6 -3.11 16.96 -1.80
CA ALA A 6 -1.75 17.35 -1.46
C ALA A 6 -1.62 17.70 0.03
N GLY A 7 -0.60 17.14 0.68
CA GLY A 7 -0.32 17.35 2.11
C GLY A 7 -1.01 16.37 3.06
N LEU A 8 -1.96 15.56 2.59
CA LEU A 8 -2.53 14.47 3.38
C LEU A 8 -1.57 13.28 3.46
N LYS A 9 -1.48 12.68 4.64
CA LYS A 9 -0.74 11.44 4.89
C LYS A 9 -1.73 10.33 5.26
N VAL A 10 -1.60 9.17 4.62
CA VAL A 10 -2.54 8.06 4.79
C VAL A 10 -1.76 6.77 5.09
N LEU A 11 -2.15 6.09 6.16
CA LEU A 11 -1.73 4.72 6.44
C LEU A 11 -2.75 3.75 5.83
N ASP A 12 -2.31 2.97 4.85
CA ASP A 12 -3.11 1.93 4.21
C ASP A 12 -2.78 0.56 4.82
N MET A 13 -3.61 0.12 5.76
CA MET A 13 -3.50 -1.20 6.42
C MET A 13 -4.38 -2.26 5.75
N SER A 14 -4.91 -1.97 4.56
CA SER A 14 -5.84 -2.83 3.87
C SER A 14 -5.15 -3.89 3.01
N ARG A 15 -5.91 -4.89 2.58
CA ARG A 15 -5.41 -6.03 1.79
C ARG A 15 -6.35 -6.39 0.65
N VAL A 16 -5.83 -7.16 -0.30
CA VAL A 16 -6.57 -7.74 -1.43
C VAL A 16 -7.00 -6.73 -2.50
N LEU A 17 -8.19 -6.13 -2.39
CA LEU A 17 -8.76 -5.33 -3.49
C LEU A 17 -9.38 -4.02 -3.03
N ALA A 18 -10.50 -4.07 -2.31
CA ALA A 18 -11.32 -2.86 -2.07
C ALA A 18 -10.55 -1.75 -1.35
N GLY A 19 -9.84 -2.09 -0.28
CA GLY A 19 -9.02 -1.13 0.44
C GLY A 19 -7.80 -0.64 -0.36
N PRO A 20 -6.99 -1.55 -0.96
CA PRO A 20 -5.86 -1.12 -1.78
C PRO A 20 -6.28 -0.22 -2.93
N PHE A 21 -7.41 -0.51 -3.58
CA PHE A 21 -7.97 0.34 -4.62
C PHE A 21 -8.34 1.73 -4.10
N ALA A 22 -9.00 1.83 -2.93
CA ALA A 22 -9.29 3.12 -2.30
C ALA A 22 -8.00 3.89 -1.96
N GLY A 23 -7.01 3.23 -1.36
CA GLY A 23 -5.70 3.84 -1.07
C GLY A 23 -4.98 4.29 -2.34
N ARG A 24 -5.13 3.57 -3.46
CA ARG A 24 -4.57 3.94 -4.75
C ARG A 24 -5.21 5.21 -5.29
N MET A 25 -6.54 5.34 -5.21
CA MET A 25 -7.23 6.57 -5.60
C MET A 25 -6.76 7.77 -4.77
N LEU A 26 -6.56 7.61 -3.46
CA LEU A 26 -6.03 8.69 -2.61
C LEU A 26 -4.62 9.10 -3.05
N CYS A 27 -3.77 8.12 -3.37
CA CYS A 27 -2.41 8.36 -3.87
C CYS A 27 -2.41 9.09 -5.22
N ASP A 28 -3.24 8.65 -6.17
CA ASP A 28 -3.36 9.28 -7.50
C ASP A 28 -3.89 10.72 -7.41
N LEU A 29 -4.70 11.03 -6.39
CA LEU A 29 -5.18 12.38 -6.08
C LEU A 29 -4.18 13.23 -5.27
N GLY A 30 -2.97 12.70 -5.00
CA GLY A 30 -1.84 13.44 -4.43
C GLY A 30 -1.61 13.28 -2.93
N ALA A 31 -2.28 12.34 -2.25
CA ALA A 31 -1.96 12.00 -0.88
C ALA A 31 -0.64 11.20 -0.80
N ASP A 32 0.09 11.36 0.30
CA ASP A 32 1.23 10.52 0.65
C ASP A 32 0.73 9.25 1.35
N VAL A 33 0.65 8.16 0.58
CA VAL A 33 0.08 6.88 1.05
C VAL A 33 1.21 5.90 1.37
N VAL A 34 1.24 5.42 2.62
CA VAL A 34 2.12 4.36 3.07
C VAL A 34 1.28 3.12 3.34
N LYS A 35 1.51 2.06 2.56
CA LYS A 35 0.94 0.75 2.82
C LYS A 35 1.74 0.03 3.90
N VAL A 36 1.04 -0.41 4.94
CA VAL A 36 1.61 -1.20 6.03
C VAL A 36 1.23 -2.66 5.79
N GLU A 37 2.24 -3.51 5.64
CA GLU A 37 2.05 -4.94 5.41
C GLU A 37 2.58 -5.76 6.59
N PRO A 38 2.00 -6.95 6.84
CA PRO A 38 2.63 -7.89 7.74
C PRO A 38 3.95 -8.41 7.14
N PRO A 39 4.84 -9.04 7.93
CA PRO A 39 6.13 -9.55 7.44
C PRO A 39 6.02 -10.49 6.23
N GLU A 40 4.95 -11.27 6.13
CA GLU A 40 4.66 -12.16 4.99
C GLU A 40 4.11 -11.43 3.75
N GLY A 41 3.73 -10.15 3.86
CA GLY A 41 3.19 -9.34 2.79
C GLY A 41 1.68 -9.54 2.49
N ASP A 42 1.18 -8.75 1.56
CA ASP A 42 -0.14 -8.95 0.96
C ASP A 42 -0.15 -10.19 0.06
N VAL A 43 -1.16 -11.05 0.19
CA VAL A 43 -1.30 -12.29 -0.61
C VAL A 43 -1.33 -12.02 -2.11
N THR A 44 -1.80 -10.83 -2.51
CA THR A 44 -1.86 -10.41 -3.92
C THR A 44 -0.50 -10.21 -4.56
N ARG A 45 0.58 -10.15 -3.78
CA ARG A 45 1.98 -10.18 -4.27
C ARG A 45 2.32 -11.46 -5.02
N LEU A 46 1.47 -12.49 -4.93
CA LEU A 46 1.60 -13.77 -5.63
C LEU A 46 0.58 -13.94 -6.77
N TRP A 47 -0.25 -12.93 -7.06
CA TRP A 47 -1.37 -13.06 -7.99
C TRP A 47 -1.07 -12.48 -9.37
N GLY A 48 -1.13 -13.35 -10.38
CA GLY A 48 -0.89 -13.01 -11.78
C GLY A 48 0.58 -13.14 -12.18
N ALA A 49 0.90 -12.69 -13.40
CA ALA A 49 2.27 -12.72 -13.90
C ALA A 49 3.17 -11.75 -13.13
N VAL A 50 4.40 -12.19 -12.84
CA VAL A 50 5.44 -11.33 -12.26
C VAL A 50 6.20 -10.67 -13.39
N ILE A 51 6.10 -9.34 -13.46
CA ILE A 51 6.78 -8.52 -14.47
C ILE A 51 7.53 -7.42 -13.74
N GLY A 52 8.83 -7.26 -14.03
CA GLY A 52 9.65 -6.26 -13.34
C GLY A 52 9.78 -6.48 -11.82
N GLY A 53 9.68 -7.74 -11.36
CA GLY A 53 9.83 -8.11 -9.95
C GLY A 53 8.58 -7.96 -9.08
N ALA A 54 7.42 -7.59 -9.67
CA ALA A 54 6.16 -7.51 -8.94
C ALA A 54 5.04 -8.27 -9.66
N ALA A 55 4.14 -8.90 -8.89
CA ALA A 55 2.92 -9.47 -9.42
C ALA A 55 2.00 -8.38 -9.95
N GLY A 56 1.46 -8.57 -11.17
CA GLY A 56 0.65 -7.57 -11.86
C GLY A 56 -0.58 -7.12 -11.06
N TYR A 57 -1.23 -8.04 -10.34
CA TYR A 57 -2.39 -7.69 -9.52
C TYR A 57 -2.00 -6.76 -8.36
N TYR A 58 -0.94 -7.10 -7.63
CA TYR A 58 -0.42 -6.25 -6.56
C TYR A 58 -0.03 -4.86 -7.08
N ALA A 59 0.71 -4.82 -8.19
CA ALA A 59 1.17 -3.58 -8.79
C ALA A 59 -0.01 -2.67 -9.16
N GLN A 60 -1.03 -3.20 -9.84
CA GLN A 60 -2.21 -2.41 -10.24
C GLN A 60 -2.86 -1.67 -9.06
N GLN A 61 -3.01 -2.35 -7.92
CA GLN A 61 -3.72 -1.79 -6.75
C GLN A 61 -2.83 -0.95 -5.83
N ASN A 62 -1.51 -0.95 -6.00
CA ASN A 62 -0.59 -0.32 -5.06
C ASN A 62 0.49 0.59 -5.68
N SER A 63 0.50 0.78 -7.01
CA SER A 63 1.43 1.74 -7.63
C SER A 63 1.30 3.14 -7.02
N GLY A 64 2.43 3.83 -6.89
CA GLY A 64 2.50 5.16 -6.28
C GLY A 64 2.66 5.14 -4.75
N LYS A 65 2.15 4.11 -4.08
CA LYS A 65 2.25 3.99 -2.62
C LYS A 65 3.68 3.65 -2.19
N ARG A 66 4.09 4.17 -1.03
CA ARG A 66 5.25 3.68 -0.29
C ARG A 66 4.84 2.45 0.51
N ASN A 67 5.77 1.54 0.80
CA ASN A 67 5.47 0.30 1.51
C ASN A 67 6.41 0.13 2.70
N ILE A 68 5.87 -0.36 3.81
CA ILE A 68 6.64 -0.79 4.98
C ILE A 68 6.07 -2.11 5.50
N ALA A 69 6.95 -3.04 5.85
CA ALA A 69 6.57 -4.28 6.51
C ALA A 69 6.75 -4.12 8.02
N ILE A 70 5.68 -4.30 8.80
CA ILE A 70 5.68 -4.17 10.26
C ILE A 70 4.96 -5.37 10.88
N ASP A 71 5.58 -5.98 11.88
CA ASP A 71 4.92 -6.97 12.73
C ASP A 71 4.20 -6.28 13.89
N LEU A 72 2.93 -5.93 13.70
CA LEU A 72 2.10 -5.26 14.71
C LEU A 72 1.73 -6.16 15.90
N LYS A 73 2.17 -7.42 15.94
CA LYS A 73 2.03 -8.29 17.12
C LYS A 73 3.16 -8.09 18.13
N LYS A 74 4.22 -7.38 17.74
CA LYS A 74 5.35 -7.04 18.60
C LYS A 74 5.20 -5.62 19.12
N SER A 75 5.62 -5.39 20.36
CA SER A 75 5.61 -4.06 20.99
C SER A 75 6.38 -3.04 20.15
N GLU A 76 7.55 -3.41 19.62
CA GLU A 76 8.37 -2.53 18.78
C GLU A 76 7.69 -2.18 17.46
N GLY A 77 6.80 -3.05 16.96
CA GLY A 77 6.02 -2.77 15.75
C GLY A 77 4.86 -1.81 16.00
N ILE A 78 4.30 -1.81 17.21
CA ILE A 78 3.23 -0.88 17.62
C ILE A 78 3.78 0.52 17.89
N GLU A 79 5.02 0.62 18.38
CA GLU A 79 5.67 1.89 18.72
C GLU A 79 6.24 2.67 17.52
N LEU A 80 6.40 2.02 16.36
CA LEU A 80 6.94 2.60 15.12
C LEU A 80 5.97 3.55 14.42
#